data_AF-A0A845BNX0-F1
#
_entry.id   AF-A0A845BNX0-F1
#
_cell.length_a   1.000
_cell.length_b   1.000
_cell.length_c   1.000
_cell.angle_alpha   90.00
_cell.angle_beta   90.00
_cell.angle_gamma   90.00
#
_symmetry.space_group_name_H-M   'P 1'
#
loop_
_entity.id
_entity.type
_entity.pdbx_description
1 polymer ?
#
loop_
_entity_poly.entity_id
_entity_poly.type
_entity_poly.pdbx_seq_one_letter_code
_entity_poly.pdbx_strand_id
1 'polypeptide(L)'
;MAKLPGKTAYSGVRRPMTRESGFSSHPDSTGGEWKQERSKSLNLNAGESLEIIFTIPKHIEGTWIAFGGWYCADKGLVINIHSPYPKNTLSEPASPNWSKFGSMWQGNGAASTVTVTMTATKDISISLWNLACGLVEQPGCHTAGKFEVCTAPSYLINLHLLSPEAHFWTTKGETEVALLDSAESIDLNDAGAYIRLKTCNRCARFLPINVDDERVQLSFSNHCVARRPCVHTGFGKLRHTETQEILQLEYGYQLECRFCKKYCVNAAHNKNRTGAQMKEDGARRRHFELLVTELYQMSRQMAFKHKTGVELSDYVWKKFGCKCFNCKTDLPTVKSMALDHTRPLALLWPLDETATALCGSCNSSKSDRFPSDFYTAAQLIELGGLTGIPGNELANPTPNMEVINELIGRLDWLFGTFLMKPEMIRVRDGKITGELVVKALQKAFNAAPGGSPVNLIDEYESRRQSEA
;
A
#
# COMPACT_ATOMS: atom_id res chain seq x y z
N MET A 1 -2.70 23.06 -5.66
CA MET A 1 -1.88 23.16 -6.89
C MET A 1 -2.23 22.02 -7.84
N ALA A 2 -2.63 22.36 -9.07
CA ALA A 2 -2.98 21.39 -10.10
C ALA A 2 -1.73 20.60 -10.53
N LYS A 3 -1.79 19.25 -10.50
CA LYS A 3 -0.72 18.41 -11.06
C LYS A 3 -0.51 18.83 -12.52
N LEU A 4 0.68 19.29 -12.85
CA LEU A 4 1.12 19.53 -14.23
C LEU A 4 0.85 18.27 -15.07
N PRO A 5 0.41 18.38 -16.33
CA PRO A 5 -0.02 17.26 -17.18
C PRO A 5 1.10 16.24 -17.35
N GLY A 6 1.08 15.22 -16.51
CA GLY A 6 2.24 14.40 -16.17
C GLY A 6 2.69 13.37 -17.22
N LYS A 7 2.25 13.44 -18.47
CA LYS A 7 2.75 12.54 -19.53
C LYS A 7 3.04 13.21 -20.87
N THR A 8 2.59 14.44 -21.09
CA THR A 8 2.67 15.13 -22.40
C THR A 8 3.60 16.33 -22.39
N ALA A 9 3.70 17.07 -21.27
CA ALA A 9 4.46 18.32 -21.25
C ALA A 9 5.99 18.16 -21.14
N TYR A 10 6.49 16.97 -20.81
CA TYR A 10 7.93 16.74 -20.66
C TYR A 10 8.29 15.42 -21.34
N SER A 11 9.14 15.54 -22.36
CA SER A 11 9.40 14.64 -23.49
C SER A 11 8.48 14.75 -24.71
N GLY A 12 7.38 15.54 -24.69
CA GLY A 12 6.47 15.76 -25.83
C GLY A 12 5.76 14.51 -26.41
N VAL A 13 6.15 13.32 -25.98
CA VAL A 13 5.80 12.04 -26.60
C VAL A 13 5.03 11.21 -25.59
N ARG A 14 3.71 11.11 -25.80
CA ARG A 14 2.93 10.03 -25.21
C ARG A 14 3.51 8.73 -25.78
N ARG A 15 3.94 7.79 -24.93
CA ARG A 15 4.24 6.43 -25.42
C ARG A 15 3.05 5.98 -26.28
N PRO A 16 3.26 5.55 -27.53
CA PRO A 16 2.17 4.99 -28.30
C PRO A 16 1.48 3.91 -27.47
N MET A 17 0.16 3.80 -27.60
CA MET A 17 -0.60 2.73 -26.94
C MET A 17 -0.09 1.41 -27.52
N THR A 18 0.83 0.78 -26.80
CA THR A 18 1.50 -0.45 -27.25
C THR A 18 0.80 -1.70 -26.76
N ARG A 19 -0.27 -1.53 -25.95
CA ARG A 19 -0.85 -2.60 -25.15
C ARG A 19 -2.33 -2.37 -24.90
N GLU A 20 -3.13 -3.35 -25.27
CA GLU A 20 -4.45 -3.56 -24.69
C GLU A 20 -4.26 -4.31 -23.37
N SER A 21 -5.06 -4.00 -22.33
CA SER A 21 -5.20 -4.96 -21.23
C SER A 21 -5.80 -6.19 -21.88
N GLY A 22 -5.08 -7.32 -21.95
CA GLY A 22 -5.53 -8.54 -22.65
C GLY A 22 -6.79 -9.20 -22.06
N PHE A 23 -7.55 -8.46 -21.27
CA PHE A 23 -8.61 -8.85 -20.37
C PHE A 23 -9.66 -7.72 -20.32
N SER A 24 -10.87 -8.02 -20.79
CA SER A 24 -11.99 -7.08 -20.86
C SER A 24 -12.68 -6.89 -19.50
N SER A 25 -13.46 -5.82 -19.39
CA SER A 25 -14.35 -5.61 -18.24
C SER A 25 -15.48 -6.64 -18.21
N HIS A 26 -16.01 -6.91 -17.03
CA HIS A 26 -17.20 -7.73 -16.87
C HIS A 26 -18.39 -7.07 -17.59
N PRO A 27 -19.24 -7.81 -18.32
CA PRO A 27 -20.39 -7.24 -19.03
C PRO A 27 -21.33 -6.48 -18.08
N ASP A 28 -21.50 -7.02 -16.87
CA ASP A 28 -22.47 -6.50 -15.89
C ASP A 28 -21.91 -5.48 -14.89
N SER A 29 -20.67 -5.00 -15.07
CA SER A 29 -20.08 -4.07 -14.09
C SER A 29 -19.12 -3.08 -14.74
N THR A 30 -19.40 -1.79 -14.56
CA THR A 30 -18.46 -0.73 -14.98
C THR A 30 -17.38 -0.48 -13.92
N GLY A 31 -17.66 -0.84 -12.66
CA GLY A 31 -16.80 -0.53 -11.51
C GLY A 31 -17.05 0.86 -10.95
N GLY A 32 -18.08 1.56 -11.43
CA GLY A 32 -18.48 2.89 -10.99
C GLY A 32 -19.72 2.89 -10.10
N GLU A 33 -20.18 1.71 -9.68
CA GLU A 33 -21.39 1.55 -8.89
C GLU A 33 -21.05 1.33 -7.40
N TRP A 34 -21.91 1.81 -6.52
CA TRP A 34 -21.84 1.56 -5.08
C TRP A 34 -23.20 1.19 -4.50
N LYS A 35 -23.18 0.52 -3.35
CA LYS A 35 -24.35 0.28 -2.50
C LYS A 35 -23.94 0.27 -1.04
N GLN A 36 -24.91 0.23 -0.15
CA GLN A 36 -24.66 0.03 1.28
C GLN A 36 -25.42 -1.18 1.80
N GLU A 37 -24.82 -1.87 2.77
CA GLU A 37 -25.45 -2.98 3.48
C GLU A 37 -25.34 -2.74 4.98
N ARG A 38 -26.27 -3.32 5.73
CA ARG A 38 -26.23 -3.28 7.19
C ARG A 38 -25.40 -4.45 7.70
N SER A 39 -24.54 -4.16 8.67
CA SER A 39 -23.74 -5.17 9.34
C SER A 39 -24.43 -5.69 10.60
N LYS A 40 -23.86 -6.76 11.17
CA LYS A 40 -24.27 -7.27 12.47
C LYS A 40 -23.42 -6.65 13.56
N SER A 41 -23.94 -6.53 14.79
CA SER A 41 -23.25 -5.86 15.88
C SER A 41 -23.39 -6.54 17.24
N LEU A 42 -22.44 -6.25 18.11
CA LEU A 42 -22.38 -6.68 19.50
C LEU A 42 -21.77 -5.55 20.34
N ASN A 43 -22.18 -5.44 21.60
CA ASN A 43 -21.50 -4.59 22.57
C ASN A 43 -20.68 -5.47 23.50
N LEU A 44 -19.44 -5.07 23.76
CA LEU A 44 -18.57 -5.69 24.75
C LEU A 44 -18.29 -4.65 25.84
N ASN A 45 -18.37 -5.07 27.09
CA ASN A 45 -17.89 -4.31 28.23
C ASN A 45 -16.37 -4.40 28.34
N ALA A 46 -15.77 -3.47 29.07
CA ALA A 46 -14.34 -3.49 29.36
C ALA A 46 -13.90 -4.85 29.96
N GLY A 47 -12.91 -5.48 29.34
CA GLY A 47 -12.36 -6.78 29.72
C GLY A 47 -13.04 -7.98 29.06
N GLU A 48 -14.21 -7.81 28.42
CA GLU A 48 -14.87 -8.91 27.71
C GLU A 48 -14.17 -9.23 26.39
N SER A 49 -14.19 -10.52 26.04
CA SER A 49 -13.62 -11.03 24.81
C SER A 49 -14.68 -11.75 23.99
N LEU A 50 -14.71 -11.45 22.70
CA LEU A 50 -15.43 -12.19 21.68
C LEU A 50 -14.48 -13.18 21.02
N GLU A 51 -14.95 -14.40 20.80
CA GLU A 51 -14.25 -15.41 20.01
C GLU A 51 -15.02 -15.71 18.71
N ILE A 52 -14.29 -15.69 17.59
CA ILE A 52 -14.80 -16.08 16.28
C ILE A 52 -14.05 -17.34 15.85
N ILE A 53 -14.78 -18.44 15.71
CA ILE A 53 -14.24 -19.74 15.36
C ILE A 53 -14.60 -20.05 13.91
N PHE A 54 -13.58 -20.30 13.10
CA PHE A 54 -13.70 -20.69 11.70
C PHE A 54 -13.31 -22.15 11.53
N THR A 55 -14.26 -22.98 11.10
CA THR A 55 -14.03 -24.41 10.85
C THR A 55 -13.96 -24.67 9.36
N ILE A 56 -12.74 -24.86 8.87
CA ILE A 56 -12.46 -25.18 7.46
C ILE A 56 -12.55 -26.70 7.29
N PRO A 57 -13.38 -27.20 6.35
CA PRO A 57 -13.58 -28.63 6.20
C PRO A 57 -12.33 -29.35 5.66
N LYS A 58 -12.32 -30.67 5.81
CA LYS A 58 -11.32 -31.55 5.21
C LYS A 58 -11.26 -31.32 3.70
N HIS A 59 -10.07 -31.30 3.13
CA HIS A 59 -9.83 -30.94 1.74
C HIS A 59 -8.71 -31.77 1.13
N ILE A 60 -8.41 -31.54 -0.14
CA ILE A 60 -7.26 -32.16 -0.81
C ILE A 60 -6.03 -31.29 -0.53
N GLU A 61 -4.90 -31.91 -0.19
CA GLU A 61 -3.63 -31.20 -0.01
C GLU A 61 -3.32 -30.30 -1.21
N GLY A 62 -2.87 -29.07 -0.93
CA GLY A 62 -2.59 -28.05 -1.94
C GLY A 62 -3.79 -27.21 -2.37
N THR A 63 -5.01 -27.57 -1.94
CA THR A 63 -6.23 -26.76 -2.14
C THR A 63 -6.10 -25.43 -1.42
N TRP A 64 -6.54 -24.36 -2.05
CA TRP A 64 -6.56 -23.04 -1.41
C TRP A 64 -7.70 -22.97 -0.40
N ILE A 65 -7.36 -22.59 0.83
CA ILE A 65 -8.29 -22.37 1.92
C ILE A 65 -8.11 -20.97 2.49
N ALA A 66 -9.17 -20.45 3.10
CA ALA A 66 -9.20 -19.09 3.60
C ALA A 66 -10.16 -18.93 4.78
N PHE A 67 -9.93 -17.87 5.56
CA PHE A 67 -10.88 -17.32 6.52
C PHE A 67 -10.74 -15.79 6.54
N GLY A 68 -11.77 -15.08 6.95
CA GLY A 68 -11.67 -13.66 7.23
C GLY A 68 -13.00 -12.95 7.29
N GLY A 69 -12.92 -11.64 7.41
CA GLY A 69 -14.08 -10.77 7.45
C GLY A 69 -13.69 -9.31 7.61
N TRP A 70 -14.71 -8.46 7.68
CA TRP A 70 -14.56 -7.04 7.92
C TRP A 70 -15.19 -6.68 9.25
N TYR A 71 -14.61 -5.69 9.92
CA TYR A 71 -15.11 -5.22 11.20
C TYR A 71 -15.00 -3.70 11.32
N CYS A 72 -15.84 -3.08 12.13
CA CYS A 72 -15.75 -1.68 12.51
C CYS A 72 -15.82 -1.58 14.03
N ALA A 73 -14.77 -1.01 14.61
CA ALA A 73 -14.62 -0.83 16.05
C ALA A 73 -13.62 0.32 16.29
N ASP A 74 -13.70 0.92 17.48
CA ASP A 74 -12.70 1.89 17.92
C ASP A 74 -11.40 1.22 18.40
N LYS A 75 -10.39 2.04 18.73
CA LYS A 75 -9.04 1.58 19.13
C LYS A 75 -8.98 0.85 20.48
N GLY A 76 -10.10 0.75 21.20
CA GLY A 76 -10.24 -0.06 22.40
C GLY A 76 -10.37 -1.56 22.12
N LEU A 77 -10.28 -2.00 20.87
CA LEU A 77 -10.34 -3.42 20.51
C LEU A 77 -8.95 -4.01 20.24
N VAL A 78 -8.57 -5.02 20.99
CA VAL A 78 -7.35 -5.80 20.76
C VAL A 78 -7.71 -7.10 20.05
N ILE A 79 -7.06 -7.39 18.92
CA ILE A 79 -7.39 -8.56 18.09
C ILE A 79 -6.19 -9.51 18.01
N ASN A 80 -6.42 -10.78 18.31
CA ASN A 80 -5.45 -11.85 18.17
C ASN A 80 -5.97 -12.93 17.22
N ILE A 81 -5.11 -13.44 16.34
CA ILE A 81 -5.45 -14.46 15.36
C ILE A 81 -4.61 -15.69 15.63
N HIS A 82 -5.26 -16.79 16.01
CA HIS A 82 -4.65 -18.11 16.13
C HIS A 82 -5.01 -18.96 14.91
N SER A 83 -4.04 -19.15 14.02
CA SER A 83 -4.22 -19.86 12.75
C SER A 83 -3.08 -20.86 12.54
N PRO A 84 -3.35 -22.03 11.93
CA PRO A 84 -2.30 -23.00 11.59
C PRO A 84 -1.32 -22.43 10.56
N TYR A 85 -1.73 -21.39 9.82
CA TYR A 85 -0.85 -20.63 8.94
C TYR A 85 -0.44 -19.29 9.59
N PRO A 86 0.86 -19.00 9.72
CA PRO A 86 1.35 -17.88 10.52
C PRO A 86 1.16 -16.50 9.88
N LYS A 87 0.90 -16.44 8.57
CA LYS A 87 0.72 -15.14 7.88
C LYS A 87 -0.76 -14.83 7.75
N ASN A 88 -1.15 -13.65 8.18
CA ASN A 88 -2.51 -13.14 8.07
C ASN A 88 -2.47 -11.64 7.74
N THR A 89 -3.61 -11.11 7.31
CA THR A 89 -3.89 -9.69 7.28
C THR A 89 -4.67 -9.35 8.54
N LEU A 90 -4.30 -8.25 9.18
CA LEU A 90 -5.05 -7.57 10.21
C LEU A 90 -4.77 -6.07 10.05
N SER A 91 -5.80 -5.29 9.74
CA SER A 91 -5.70 -3.82 9.84
C SER A 91 -6.14 -3.37 11.22
N GLU A 92 -5.54 -2.30 11.73
CA GLU A 92 -5.88 -1.71 13.04
C GLU A 92 -7.31 -1.16 13.08
N PRO A 93 -8.02 -1.23 14.23
CA PRO A 93 -9.33 -0.61 14.40
C PRO A 93 -9.29 0.89 14.12
N ALA A 94 -10.28 1.38 13.35
CA ALA A 94 -10.25 2.73 12.79
C ALA A 94 -11.63 3.40 12.68
N SER A 95 -12.60 3.02 13.53
CA SER A 95 -13.96 3.59 13.51
C SER A 95 -13.97 5.12 13.35
N PRO A 96 -14.81 5.69 12.46
CA PRO A 96 -15.90 5.04 11.73
C PRO A 96 -15.46 4.19 10.52
N ASN A 97 -14.16 4.16 10.21
CA ASN A 97 -13.65 3.34 9.11
C ASN A 97 -13.65 1.86 9.46
N TRP A 98 -14.06 1.08 8.47
CA TRP A 98 -13.98 -0.37 8.51
C TRP A 98 -12.53 -0.84 8.37
N SER A 99 -12.30 -1.98 8.98
CA SER A 99 -11.06 -2.73 9.03
C SER A 99 -11.29 -4.16 8.56
N LYS A 100 -10.21 -4.91 8.36
CA LYS A 100 -10.27 -6.27 7.83
C LYS A 100 -9.27 -7.20 8.48
N PHE A 101 -9.62 -8.47 8.53
CA PHE A 101 -8.71 -9.53 8.90
C PHE A 101 -8.94 -10.76 8.02
N GLY A 102 -7.95 -11.65 7.99
CA GLY A 102 -8.09 -12.94 7.35
C GLY A 102 -6.79 -13.48 6.79
N SER A 103 -6.86 -14.64 6.18
CA SER A 103 -5.74 -15.22 5.43
C SER A 103 -6.22 -16.11 4.30
N MET A 104 -5.28 -16.48 3.44
CA MET A 104 -5.46 -17.40 2.33
C MET A 104 -4.13 -18.13 2.06
N TRP A 105 -4.16 -19.47 2.07
CA TRP A 105 -2.99 -20.33 1.89
C TRP A 105 -3.38 -21.68 1.29
N GLN A 106 -2.40 -22.50 0.91
CA GLN A 106 -2.63 -23.87 0.48
C GLN A 106 -2.66 -24.79 1.70
N GLY A 107 -3.75 -25.51 1.89
CA GLY A 107 -3.94 -26.38 3.05
C GLY A 107 -3.26 -27.74 2.90
N ASN A 108 -3.11 -28.45 4.02
CA ASN A 108 -2.43 -29.74 4.12
C ASN A 108 -3.38 -30.94 3.96
N GLY A 109 -4.66 -30.69 3.64
CA GLY A 109 -5.70 -31.71 3.47
C GLY A 109 -6.51 -32.04 4.72
N ALA A 110 -6.03 -31.70 5.93
CA ALA A 110 -6.79 -31.89 7.16
C ALA A 110 -7.83 -30.79 7.36
N ALA A 111 -8.93 -31.10 8.08
CA ALA A 111 -9.79 -30.05 8.61
C ALA A 111 -8.96 -29.11 9.50
N SER A 112 -9.28 -27.82 9.47
CA SER A 112 -8.49 -26.80 10.16
C SER A 112 -9.41 -25.84 10.89
N THR A 113 -9.04 -25.49 12.12
CA THR A 113 -9.74 -24.48 12.91
C THR A 113 -8.87 -23.24 13.01
N VAL A 114 -9.50 -22.07 12.86
CA VAL A 114 -8.87 -20.76 13.09
C VAL A 114 -9.72 -20.02 14.11
N THR A 115 -9.05 -19.42 15.09
CA THR A 115 -9.70 -18.65 16.14
C THR A 115 -9.26 -17.20 16.06
N VAL A 116 -10.22 -16.27 16.09
CA VAL A 116 -9.95 -14.83 16.20
C VAL A 116 -10.57 -14.33 17.49
N THR A 117 -9.74 -13.86 18.41
CA THR A 117 -10.17 -13.31 19.69
C THR A 117 -10.12 -11.79 19.62
N MET A 118 -11.23 -11.14 19.96
CA MET A 118 -11.36 -9.68 20.01
C MET A 118 -11.68 -9.25 21.45
N THR A 119 -10.77 -8.54 22.11
CA THR A 119 -10.90 -8.15 23.52
C THR A 119 -11.08 -6.66 23.67
N ALA A 120 -12.11 -6.25 24.40
CA ALA A 120 -12.42 -4.86 24.66
C ALA A 120 -11.60 -4.33 25.84
N THR A 121 -10.85 -3.25 25.66
CA THR A 121 -10.13 -2.56 26.74
C THR A 121 -11.00 -1.50 27.44
N LYS A 122 -12.19 -1.24 26.90
CA LYS A 122 -13.23 -0.34 27.38
C LYS A 122 -14.54 -0.75 26.73
N ASP A 123 -15.67 -0.28 27.25
CA ASP A 123 -16.98 -0.54 26.64
C ASP A 123 -17.00 -0.08 25.18
N ILE A 124 -17.37 -0.97 24.27
CA ILE A 124 -17.25 -0.77 22.83
C ILE A 124 -18.36 -1.50 22.08
N SER A 125 -18.83 -0.88 20.99
CA SER A 125 -19.68 -1.54 20.01
C SER A 125 -18.84 -2.01 18.84
N ILE A 126 -18.99 -3.28 18.46
CA ILE A 126 -18.28 -3.92 17.35
C ILE A 126 -19.31 -4.24 16.27
N SER A 127 -19.02 -3.82 15.05
CA SER A 127 -19.77 -4.26 13.86
C SER A 127 -18.96 -5.26 13.07
N LEU A 128 -19.59 -6.35 12.62
CA LEU A 128 -18.99 -7.46 11.88
C LEU A 128 -19.74 -7.67 10.57
N TRP A 129 -19.01 -7.87 9.47
CA TRP A 129 -19.59 -8.10 8.15
C TRP A 129 -18.86 -9.21 7.40
N ASN A 130 -19.67 -10.13 6.84
CA ASN A 130 -19.25 -11.21 5.94
C ASN A 130 -18.09 -12.06 6.49
N LEU A 131 -18.26 -12.52 7.74
CA LEU A 131 -17.37 -13.52 8.34
C LEU A 131 -17.58 -14.85 7.62
N ALA A 132 -16.50 -15.42 7.07
CA ALA A 132 -16.57 -16.70 6.40
C ALA A 132 -15.21 -17.41 6.40
N CYS A 133 -15.25 -18.73 6.25
CA CYS A 133 -14.09 -19.55 5.92
C CYS A 133 -14.46 -20.66 4.93
N GLY A 134 -13.46 -21.42 4.51
CA GLY A 134 -13.65 -22.60 3.67
C GLY A 134 -12.61 -22.72 2.56
N LEU A 135 -12.98 -23.45 1.53
CA LEU A 135 -12.19 -23.65 0.32
C LEU A 135 -12.48 -22.51 -0.64
N VAL A 136 -11.44 -22.05 -1.32
CA VAL A 136 -11.51 -20.97 -2.29
C VAL A 136 -10.91 -21.37 -3.62
N GLU A 137 -11.33 -20.71 -4.69
CA GLU A 137 -10.78 -20.90 -6.03
C GLU A 137 -9.27 -20.64 -6.03
N GLN A 138 -8.56 -21.37 -6.90
CA GLN A 138 -7.14 -21.11 -7.13
C GLN A 138 -6.97 -19.68 -7.68
N PRO A 139 -6.08 -18.85 -7.13
CA PRO A 139 -5.92 -17.46 -7.56
C PRO A 139 -5.76 -17.32 -9.07
N GLY A 140 -6.50 -16.37 -9.64
CA GLY A 140 -6.59 -16.22 -11.09
C GLY A 140 -7.31 -14.94 -11.47
N CYS A 141 -7.60 -14.81 -12.76
CA CYS A 141 -8.32 -13.68 -13.30
C CYS A 141 -9.73 -14.09 -13.76
N HIS A 142 -10.74 -13.33 -13.32
CA HIS A 142 -12.09 -13.40 -13.85
C HIS A 142 -12.23 -12.40 -15.00
N THR A 143 -12.35 -12.87 -16.24
CA THR A 143 -12.54 -12.02 -17.43
C THR A 143 -13.50 -12.63 -18.42
N ALA A 144 -14.42 -11.81 -18.94
CA ALA A 144 -15.28 -12.18 -20.08
C ALA A 144 -16.02 -13.52 -19.90
N GLY A 145 -16.44 -13.85 -18.67
CA GLY A 145 -17.10 -15.12 -18.36
C GLY A 145 -16.19 -16.34 -18.28
N LYS A 146 -14.86 -16.17 -18.33
CA LYS A 146 -13.85 -17.24 -18.14
C LYS A 146 -12.94 -16.94 -16.96
N PHE A 147 -12.52 -18.00 -16.28
CA PHE A 147 -11.54 -17.91 -15.20
C PHE A 147 -10.18 -18.43 -15.68
N GLU A 148 -9.16 -17.57 -15.64
CA GLU A 148 -7.79 -17.93 -15.97
C GLU A 148 -6.95 -18.08 -14.71
N VAL A 149 -6.57 -19.31 -14.41
CA VAL A 149 -5.76 -19.66 -13.25
C VAL A 149 -4.36 -19.06 -13.35
N CYS A 150 -3.87 -18.47 -12.25
CA CYS A 150 -2.50 -18.04 -12.13
C CYS A 150 -1.62 -19.19 -11.61
N THR A 151 -0.62 -19.57 -12.42
CA THR A 151 0.36 -20.61 -12.06
C THR A 151 1.74 -20.04 -11.69
N ALA A 152 1.95 -18.73 -11.86
CA ALA A 152 3.24 -18.10 -11.61
C ALA A 152 3.53 -18.00 -10.10
N PRO A 153 4.57 -18.69 -9.56
CA PRO A 153 4.81 -18.76 -8.12
C PRO A 153 4.97 -17.38 -7.46
N SER A 154 5.63 -16.43 -8.15
CA SER A 154 5.82 -15.07 -7.65
C SER A 154 4.52 -14.30 -7.40
N TYR A 155 3.44 -14.64 -8.09
CA TYR A 155 2.11 -14.05 -7.88
C TYR A 155 1.31 -14.77 -6.80
N LEU A 156 1.66 -16.01 -6.46
CA LEU A 156 1.01 -16.78 -5.40
C LEU A 156 1.60 -16.49 -4.01
N ILE A 157 2.76 -15.84 -3.96
CA ILE A 157 3.34 -15.34 -2.71
C ILE A 157 2.47 -14.20 -2.13
N ASN A 158 2.38 -14.19 -0.80
CA ASN A 158 1.71 -13.16 0.01
C ASN A 158 0.21 -12.96 -0.31
N LEU A 159 -0.49 -14.03 -0.69
CA LEU A 159 -1.95 -13.99 -0.93
C LEU A 159 -2.77 -13.57 0.30
N HIS A 160 -2.30 -13.88 1.50
CA HIS A 160 -2.90 -13.40 2.74
C HIS A 160 -3.10 -11.87 2.74
N LEU A 161 -2.24 -11.07 2.09
CA LEU A 161 -2.36 -9.60 2.00
C LEU A 161 -3.56 -9.08 1.18
N LEU A 162 -4.20 -9.98 0.44
CA LEU A 162 -5.43 -9.71 -0.31
C LEU A 162 -6.66 -10.31 0.38
N SER A 163 -6.51 -10.82 1.60
CA SER A 163 -7.67 -11.28 2.38
C SER A 163 -8.38 -10.10 3.05
N PRO A 164 -9.72 -10.11 3.09
CA PRO A 164 -10.62 -11.15 2.56
C PRO A 164 -11.10 -10.93 1.12
N GLU A 165 -10.69 -9.87 0.43
CA GLU A 165 -11.14 -9.61 -0.95
C GLU A 165 -10.72 -10.68 -1.99
N ALA A 166 -9.79 -11.58 -1.65
CA ALA A 166 -9.37 -12.70 -2.48
C ALA A 166 -10.22 -13.96 -2.31
N HIS A 167 -11.19 -13.98 -1.39
CA HIS A 167 -11.94 -15.19 -1.06
C HIS A 167 -13.07 -15.44 -2.07
N PHE A 168 -12.81 -16.29 -3.06
CA PHE A 168 -13.81 -16.81 -3.99
C PHE A 168 -14.21 -18.20 -3.54
N TRP A 169 -15.24 -18.29 -2.69
CA TRP A 169 -15.62 -19.52 -2.01
C TRP A 169 -16.12 -20.58 -3.00
N THR A 170 -15.48 -21.76 -3.01
CA THR A 170 -15.98 -22.96 -3.69
C THR A 170 -16.81 -23.81 -2.75
N THR A 171 -16.36 -23.94 -1.50
CA THR A 171 -17.08 -24.61 -0.42
C THR A 171 -16.94 -23.78 0.84
N LYS A 172 -18.07 -23.35 1.42
CA LYS A 172 -18.06 -22.65 2.70
C LYS A 172 -17.84 -23.64 3.84
N GLY A 173 -16.98 -23.25 4.78
CA GLY A 173 -16.90 -23.87 6.10
C GLY A 173 -17.90 -23.26 7.06
N GLU A 174 -17.73 -23.56 8.34
CA GLU A 174 -18.60 -23.08 9.40
C GLU A 174 -17.95 -21.89 10.12
N THR A 175 -18.78 -20.99 10.64
CA THR A 175 -18.33 -19.82 11.39
C THR A 175 -19.23 -19.64 12.59
N GLU A 176 -18.62 -19.64 13.76
CA GLU A 176 -19.29 -19.47 15.04
C GLU A 176 -18.74 -18.22 15.74
N VAL A 177 -19.60 -17.54 16.49
CA VAL A 177 -19.27 -16.35 17.26
C VAL A 177 -19.79 -16.56 18.67
N ALA A 178 -18.92 -16.49 19.67
CA ALA A 178 -19.23 -16.74 21.07
C ALA A 178 -18.51 -15.74 21.99
N LEU A 179 -19.03 -15.48 23.19
CA LEU A 179 -18.23 -14.79 24.21
C LEU A 179 -17.19 -15.79 24.75
N LEU A 180 -15.98 -15.31 24.99
CA LEU A 180 -14.98 -16.12 25.67
C LEU A 180 -15.52 -16.52 27.05
N ASP A 181 -15.35 -17.79 27.43
CA ASP A 181 -15.90 -18.41 28.64
C ASP A 181 -17.43 -18.58 28.67
N SER A 182 -18.14 -18.30 27.57
CA SER A 182 -19.54 -18.70 27.36
C SER A 182 -19.62 -19.97 26.52
N ALA A 183 -20.44 -20.93 26.96
CA ALA A 183 -20.72 -22.15 26.19
C ALA A 183 -21.75 -21.92 25.06
N GLU A 184 -22.36 -20.74 25.00
CA GLU A 184 -23.41 -20.41 24.04
C GLU A 184 -22.89 -19.46 22.96
N SER A 185 -23.23 -19.79 21.70
CA SER A 185 -23.05 -18.89 20.58
C SER A 185 -23.97 -17.66 20.69
N ILE A 186 -23.51 -16.52 20.20
CA ILE A 186 -24.25 -15.26 20.28
C ILE A 186 -24.90 -14.95 18.94
N ASP A 187 -26.19 -14.63 18.99
CA ASP A 187 -26.86 -13.97 17.88
C ASP A 187 -26.48 -12.48 17.84
N LEU A 188 -25.76 -12.09 16.79
CA LEU A 188 -25.39 -10.69 16.57
C LEU A 188 -26.62 -9.88 16.13
N ASN A 189 -26.74 -8.65 16.66
CA ASN A 189 -27.84 -7.74 16.36
C ASN A 189 -27.75 -7.17 14.94
N ASP A 190 -28.85 -7.14 14.19
CA ASP A 190 -28.96 -6.55 12.85
C ASP A 190 -28.92 -5.00 12.83
N ALA A 191 -28.56 -4.38 13.95
CA ALA A 191 -28.48 -2.93 14.13
C ALA A 191 -27.07 -2.36 13.89
N GLY A 192 -26.16 -3.12 13.28
CA GLY A 192 -24.77 -2.70 13.08
C GLY A 192 -24.59 -1.52 12.14
N ALA A 193 -23.34 -1.04 12.06
CA ALA A 193 -22.96 0.07 11.20
C ALA A 193 -23.19 -0.26 9.72
N TYR A 194 -23.44 0.76 8.90
CA TYR A 194 -23.48 0.59 7.46
C TYR A 194 -22.08 0.37 6.89
N ILE A 195 -21.95 -0.61 6.02
CA ILE A 195 -20.76 -0.83 5.22
C ILE A 195 -21.03 -0.39 3.78
N ARG A 196 -20.09 0.38 3.22
CA ARG A 196 -20.19 0.87 1.84
C ARG A 196 -19.42 -0.06 0.93
N LEU A 197 -20.07 -0.49 -0.14
CA LEU A 197 -19.56 -1.48 -1.07
C LEU A 197 -19.45 -0.86 -2.46
N LYS A 198 -18.34 -1.14 -3.15
CA LYS A 198 -18.08 -0.72 -4.53
C LYS A 198 -17.94 -1.93 -5.44
N THR A 199 -18.46 -1.84 -6.66
CA THR A 199 -18.28 -2.88 -7.68
C THR A 199 -16.85 -2.95 -8.21
N CYS A 200 -16.42 -4.17 -8.51
CA CYS A 200 -15.20 -4.43 -9.28
C CYS A 200 -15.56 -4.66 -10.75
N ASN A 201 -14.97 -3.90 -11.67
CA ASN A 201 -15.22 -4.04 -13.11
C ASN A 201 -14.64 -5.31 -13.76
N ARG A 202 -14.07 -6.24 -12.98
CA ARG A 202 -13.53 -7.52 -13.46
C ARG A 202 -14.34 -8.70 -12.94
N CYS A 203 -14.53 -8.79 -11.62
CA CYS A 203 -15.29 -9.89 -11.01
C CYS A 203 -16.74 -9.53 -10.65
N ALA A 204 -17.20 -8.31 -10.93
CA ALA A 204 -18.54 -7.78 -10.63
C ALA A 204 -18.98 -7.80 -9.16
N ARG A 205 -18.16 -8.33 -8.23
CA ARG A 205 -18.47 -8.33 -6.80
C ARG A 205 -18.48 -6.92 -6.23
N PHE A 206 -19.47 -6.68 -5.37
CA PHE A 206 -19.48 -5.55 -4.45
C PHE A 206 -18.57 -5.85 -3.27
N LEU A 207 -17.55 -5.02 -3.07
CA LEU A 207 -16.55 -5.22 -2.03
C LEU A 207 -16.38 -3.95 -1.18
N PRO A 208 -16.05 -4.07 0.13
CA PRO A 208 -15.99 -2.93 1.03
C PRO A 208 -14.97 -1.85 0.63
N ILE A 209 -15.37 -0.61 0.86
CA ILE A 209 -14.57 0.61 0.79
C ILE A 209 -14.84 1.51 2.01
N ASN A 210 -13.85 2.29 2.41
CA ASN A 210 -14.03 3.39 3.37
C ASN A 210 -14.25 4.69 2.61
N VAL A 211 -15.14 5.54 3.10
CA VAL A 211 -15.41 6.86 2.49
C VAL A 211 -15.14 8.00 3.45
N ASP A 212 -15.15 7.73 4.75
CA ASP A 212 -14.81 8.71 5.79
C ASP A 212 -13.30 9.00 5.76
N ASP A 213 -12.48 7.95 5.63
CA ASP A 213 -11.07 8.06 5.24
C ASP A 213 -10.70 7.01 4.17
N GLU A 214 -10.68 7.45 2.91
CA GLU A 214 -10.33 6.59 1.76
C GLU A 214 -8.86 6.11 1.77
N ARG A 215 -8.01 6.67 2.64
CA ARG A 215 -6.61 6.23 2.80
C ARG A 215 -6.52 4.94 3.60
N VAL A 216 -7.52 4.64 4.42
CA VAL A 216 -7.70 3.33 5.06
C VAL A 216 -8.27 2.35 4.03
N GLN A 217 -7.39 1.85 3.16
CA GLN A 217 -7.78 1.02 2.03
C GLN A 217 -8.24 -0.38 2.45
N LEU A 218 -9.44 -0.75 2.02
CA LEU A 218 -9.96 -2.12 2.12
C LEU A 218 -9.67 -2.91 0.84
N SER A 219 -10.66 -3.00 -0.04
CA SER A 219 -10.65 -3.89 -1.20
C SER A 219 -10.14 -3.23 -2.48
N PHE A 220 -10.00 -1.91 -2.47
CA PHE A 220 -9.60 -1.09 -3.63
C PHE A 220 -8.46 -0.15 -3.25
N SER A 221 -7.53 0.09 -4.18
CA SER A 221 -6.52 1.13 -4.03
C SER A 221 -7.05 2.47 -4.52
N ASN A 222 -6.49 3.58 -4.03
CA ASN A 222 -6.90 4.91 -4.50
C ASN A 222 -6.47 5.19 -5.94
N HIS A 223 -7.21 6.07 -6.62
CA HIS A 223 -6.91 6.52 -7.98
C HIS A 223 -6.13 7.83 -8.02
N CYS A 224 -6.61 8.84 -7.29
CA CYS A 224 -6.27 10.24 -7.50
C CYS A 224 -5.51 10.85 -6.31
N VAL A 225 -4.48 10.16 -5.80
CA VAL A 225 -3.71 10.60 -4.62
C VAL A 225 -3.21 12.04 -4.71
N ALA A 226 -2.80 12.48 -5.90
CA ALA A 226 -2.24 13.82 -6.14
C ALA A 226 -3.22 14.84 -6.74
N ARG A 227 -4.42 14.44 -7.18
CA ARG A 227 -5.42 15.35 -7.80
C ARG A 227 -6.77 15.09 -7.14
N ARG A 228 -7.00 15.80 -6.05
CA ARG A 228 -8.18 15.71 -5.21
C ARG A 228 -9.03 17.00 -5.33
N PRO A 229 -10.36 16.93 -5.24
CA PRO A 229 -11.18 15.70 -5.22
C PRO A 229 -11.08 14.95 -6.55
N CYS A 230 -11.36 13.64 -6.56
CA CYS A 230 -11.27 12.83 -7.77
C CYS A 230 -12.47 13.08 -8.70
N VAL A 231 -12.27 13.87 -9.75
CA VAL A 231 -13.35 14.23 -10.70
C VAL A 231 -13.69 13.17 -11.75
N HIS A 232 -12.94 12.07 -11.81
CA HIS A 232 -13.08 11.07 -12.87
C HIS A 232 -14.29 10.14 -12.62
N THR A 233 -15.16 10.01 -13.62
CA THR A 233 -16.32 9.11 -13.61
C THR A 233 -15.90 7.66 -13.33
N GLY A 234 -16.63 6.99 -12.44
CA GLY A 234 -16.38 5.59 -12.04
C GLY A 234 -15.22 5.41 -11.05
N PHE A 235 -14.30 6.38 -10.95
CA PHE A 235 -13.24 6.36 -9.94
C PHE A 235 -13.61 7.17 -8.71
N GLY A 236 -13.97 8.45 -8.92
CA GLY A 236 -14.32 9.37 -7.84
C GLY A 236 -15.78 9.79 -7.80
N LYS A 237 -16.55 9.49 -8.84
CA LYS A 237 -18.01 9.65 -8.85
C LYS A 237 -18.64 8.28 -8.97
N LEU A 238 -19.12 7.75 -7.85
CA LEU A 238 -19.79 6.45 -7.80
C LEU A 238 -21.30 6.65 -7.80
N ARG A 239 -22.03 5.79 -8.52
CA ARG A 239 -23.48 5.83 -8.63
C ARG A 239 -24.14 4.77 -7.76
N HIS A 240 -25.08 5.15 -6.91
CA HIS A 240 -25.81 4.20 -6.09
C HIS A 240 -26.68 3.32 -6.99
N THR A 241 -26.67 2.01 -6.77
CA THR A 241 -27.34 1.05 -7.67
C THR A 241 -28.84 1.25 -7.76
N GLU A 242 -29.47 1.68 -6.67
CA GLU A 242 -30.93 1.78 -6.57
C GLU A 242 -31.41 3.23 -6.73
N THR A 243 -30.90 4.11 -5.87
CA THR A 243 -31.32 5.53 -5.79
C THR A 243 -30.70 6.44 -6.85
N GLN A 244 -29.71 5.95 -7.61
CA GLN A 244 -28.94 6.75 -8.58
C GLN A 244 -28.14 7.92 -7.99
N GLU A 245 -28.09 8.03 -6.66
CA GLU A 245 -27.32 9.03 -5.93
C GLU A 245 -25.82 8.97 -6.30
N ILE A 246 -25.19 10.14 -6.46
CA ILE A 246 -23.76 10.22 -6.75
C ILE A 246 -22.97 10.48 -5.48
N LEU A 247 -22.13 9.51 -5.13
CA LEU A 247 -21.11 9.65 -4.10
C LEU A 247 -19.83 10.22 -4.71
N GLN A 248 -19.45 11.43 -4.28
CA GLN A 248 -18.20 12.09 -4.67
C GLN A 248 -17.10 11.78 -3.66
N LEU A 249 -16.04 11.15 -4.14
CA LEU A 249 -14.85 10.74 -3.38
C LEU A 249 -13.72 11.76 -3.53
N GLU A 250 -12.93 11.92 -2.47
CA GLU A 250 -11.77 12.79 -2.39
C GLU A 250 -10.58 12.22 -3.18
N TYR A 251 -10.23 10.94 -2.93
CA TYR A 251 -9.13 10.28 -3.63
C TYR A 251 -9.62 9.40 -4.77
N GLY A 252 -10.86 8.92 -4.69
CA GLY A 252 -11.45 7.94 -5.59
C GLY A 252 -10.77 6.58 -5.49
N TYR A 253 -11.46 5.55 -5.96
CA TYR A 253 -10.97 4.18 -6.01
C TYR A 253 -10.72 3.73 -7.45
N GLN A 254 -9.82 2.77 -7.62
CA GLN A 254 -9.63 2.10 -8.90
C GLN A 254 -10.90 1.34 -9.32
N LEU A 255 -11.08 1.08 -10.62
CA LEU A 255 -12.23 0.32 -11.12
C LEU A 255 -12.17 -1.17 -10.74
N GLU A 256 -10.95 -1.69 -10.58
CA GLU A 256 -10.66 -3.06 -10.16
C GLU A 256 -10.50 -3.17 -8.65
N CYS A 257 -10.88 -4.30 -8.05
CA CYS A 257 -10.43 -4.61 -6.70
C CYS A 257 -8.96 -5.04 -6.71
N ARG A 258 -8.30 -4.96 -5.57
CA ARG A 258 -6.86 -5.28 -5.43
C ARG A 258 -6.49 -6.68 -5.93
N PHE A 259 -7.38 -7.67 -5.75
CA PHE A 259 -7.21 -9.01 -6.30
C PHE A 259 -7.22 -8.99 -7.84
N CYS A 260 -8.28 -8.48 -8.46
CA CYS A 260 -8.38 -8.40 -9.91
C CYS A 260 -7.30 -7.49 -10.52
N LYS A 261 -6.86 -6.45 -9.83
CA LYS A 261 -5.70 -5.65 -10.24
C LYS A 261 -4.45 -6.50 -10.37
N LYS A 262 -4.20 -7.37 -9.38
CA LYS A 262 -3.02 -8.23 -9.37
C LYS A 262 -3.05 -9.22 -10.53
N TYR A 263 -4.17 -9.91 -10.74
CA TYR A 263 -4.25 -11.05 -11.67
C TYR A 263 -4.76 -10.68 -13.07
N CYS A 264 -5.72 -9.77 -13.20
CA CYS A 264 -6.30 -9.39 -14.50
C CYS A 264 -5.62 -8.19 -15.16
N VAL A 265 -4.92 -7.36 -14.38
CA VAL A 265 -4.31 -6.14 -14.94
C VAL A 265 -2.79 -6.26 -14.89
N ASN A 266 -2.23 -6.37 -13.70
CA ASN A 266 -0.79 -6.37 -13.50
C ASN A 266 -0.14 -7.62 -14.10
N ALA A 267 -0.68 -8.83 -13.91
CA ALA A 267 -0.08 -10.04 -14.47
C ALA A 267 -0.01 -10.01 -16.01
N ALA A 268 -1.07 -9.55 -16.68
CA ALA A 268 -1.09 -9.37 -18.13
C ALA A 268 -0.09 -8.30 -18.59
N HIS A 269 -0.13 -7.12 -17.96
CA HIS A 269 0.74 -6.02 -18.37
C HIS A 269 2.22 -6.29 -18.06
N ASN A 270 2.54 -6.99 -16.98
CA ASN A 270 3.91 -7.26 -16.57
C ASN A 270 4.63 -8.20 -17.53
N LYS A 271 3.94 -9.17 -18.15
CA LYS A 271 4.50 -10.00 -19.24
C LYS A 271 4.96 -9.15 -20.43
N ASN A 272 4.24 -8.06 -20.69
CA ASN A 272 4.52 -7.18 -21.81
C ASN A 272 5.50 -6.05 -21.44
N ARG A 273 5.92 -5.89 -20.17
CA ARG A 273 6.88 -4.85 -19.77
C ARG A 273 8.29 -5.24 -20.20
N THR A 274 9.00 -4.30 -20.83
CA THR A 274 10.44 -4.47 -21.07
C THR A 274 11.18 -4.41 -19.73
N GLY A 275 12.34 -5.07 -19.63
CA GLY A 275 13.17 -5.00 -18.42
C GLY A 275 13.56 -3.56 -18.05
N ALA A 276 13.66 -2.66 -19.03
CA ALA A 276 13.88 -1.23 -18.82
C ALA A 276 12.69 -0.55 -18.11
N GLN A 277 11.44 -0.88 -18.48
CA GLN A 277 10.23 -0.35 -17.84
C GLN A 277 10.05 -0.84 -16.41
N MET A 278 10.39 -2.10 -16.14
CA MET A 278 10.36 -2.64 -14.78
C MET A 278 11.39 -1.96 -13.88
N LYS A 279 12.50 -1.51 -14.46
CA LYS A 279 13.61 -0.87 -13.75
C LYS A 279 13.52 0.67 -13.71
N GLU A 280 12.53 1.30 -14.34
CA GLU A 280 12.41 2.78 -14.43
C GLU A 280 12.32 3.43 -13.05
N ASP A 281 11.46 2.91 -12.17
CA ASP A 281 11.33 3.42 -10.79
C ASP A 281 12.60 3.17 -9.96
N GLY A 282 13.24 2.01 -10.15
CA GLY A 282 14.52 1.70 -9.50
C GLY A 282 15.70 2.51 -10.06
N ALA A 283 15.65 2.94 -11.32
CA ALA A 283 16.64 3.81 -11.93
C ALA A 283 16.49 5.24 -11.41
N ARG A 284 15.26 5.74 -11.29
CA ARG A 284 15.00 7.06 -10.69
C ARG A 284 15.55 7.17 -9.26
N ARG A 285 15.28 6.16 -8.40
CA ARG A 285 15.84 6.13 -7.04
C ARG A 285 17.37 6.16 -7.05
N ARG A 286 18.00 5.34 -7.90
CA ARG A 286 19.46 5.33 -8.08
C ARG A 286 20.02 6.68 -8.52
N HIS A 287 19.33 7.40 -9.41
CA HIS A 287 19.77 8.74 -9.82
C HIS A 287 19.65 9.77 -8.69
N PHE A 288 18.64 9.65 -7.82
CA PHE A 288 18.55 10.49 -6.62
C PHE A 288 19.65 10.16 -5.61
N GLU A 289 19.93 8.88 -5.37
CA GLU A 289 21.07 8.46 -4.54
C GLU A 289 22.39 8.99 -5.09
N LEU A 290 22.60 8.90 -6.40
CA LEU A 290 23.79 9.43 -7.07
C LEU A 290 23.87 10.95 -6.93
N LEU A 291 22.78 11.68 -7.19
CA LEU A 291 22.72 13.13 -7.05
C LEU A 291 23.11 13.57 -5.64
N VAL A 292 22.48 12.98 -4.62
CA VAL A 292 22.74 13.31 -3.22
C VAL A 292 24.18 12.92 -2.83
N THR A 293 24.68 11.79 -3.33
CA THR A 293 26.07 11.36 -3.11
C THR A 293 27.07 12.32 -3.72
N GLU A 294 26.84 12.84 -4.93
CA GLU A 294 27.75 13.80 -5.57
C GLU A 294 27.73 15.17 -4.90
N LEU A 295 26.56 15.63 -4.44
CA LEU A 295 26.46 16.86 -3.64
C LEU A 295 27.29 16.78 -2.36
N TYR A 296 27.19 15.66 -1.64
CA TYR A 296 27.96 15.39 -0.43
C TYR A 296 29.37 14.85 -0.66
N GLN A 297 29.75 14.62 -1.93
CA GLN A 297 31.00 13.97 -2.36
C GLN A 297 31.25 12.57 -1.80
N MET A 298 30.29 11.99 -1.06
CA MET A 298 30.34 10.65 -0.49
C MET A 298 28.92 10.21 -0.10
N SER A 299 28.63 8.92 -0.20
CA SER A 299 27.34 8.41 0.25
C SER A 299 27.24 8.46 1.78
N ARG A 300 26.06 8.77 2.32
CA ARG A 300 25.85 8.87 3.78
C ARG A 300 26.11 7.54 4.50
N GLN A 301 25.90 6.42 3.83
CA GLN A 301 26.23 5.08 4.36
C GLN A 301 27.74 4.90 4.51
N MET A 302 28.52 5.29 3.48
CA MET A 302 29.98 5.24 3.57
C MET A 302 30.50 6.24 4.60
N ALA A 303 29.95 7.45 4.65
CA ALA A 303 30.29 8.45 5.66
C ALA A 303 30.11 7.90 7.09
N PHE A 304 28.99 7.21 7.33
CA PHE A 304 28.71 6.54 8.60
C PHE A 304 29.74 5.45 8.91
N LYS A 305 30.04 4.59 7.94
CA LYS A 305 31.05 3.53 8.12
C LYS A 305 32.45 4.10 8.39
N HIS A 306 32.85 5.16 7.69
CA HIS A 306 34.12 5.84 7.93
C HIS A 306 34.19 6.47 9.33
N LYS A 307 33.08 7.06 9.78
CA LYS A 307 32.98 7.70 11.10
C LYS A 307 32.97 6.68 12.25
N THR A 308 32.28 5.56 12.09
CA THR A 308 31.98 4.61 13.19
C THR A 308 32.74 3.29 13.13
N GLY A 309 33.28 2.92 11.97
CA GLY A 309 33.84 1.60 11.70
C GLY A 309 32.79 0.49 11.52
N VAL A 310 31.49 0.81 11.58
CA VAL A 310 30.40 -0.16 11.57
C VAL A 310 29.56 -0.01 10.30
N GLU A 311 29.14 -1.14 9.73
CA GLU A 311 28.19 -1.15 8.62
C GLU A 311 26.83 -0.60 9.07
N LEU A 312 26.23 0.27 8.26
CA LEU A 312 24.94 0.90 8.59
C LEU A 312 23.85 -0.14 8.83
N SER A 313 23.82 -1.21 8.04
CA SER A 313 22.85 -2.30 8.19
C SER A 313 22.95 -3.00 9.53
N ASP A 314 24.16 -3.27 10.02
CA ASP A 314 24.40 -3.93 11.31
C ASP A 314 24.04 -3.01 12.47
N TYR A 315 24.40 -1.73 12.34
CA TYR A 315 24.04 -0.71 13.32
C TYR A 315 22.51 -0.59 13.48
N VAL A 316 21.79 -0.42 12.37
CA VAL A 316 20.33 -0.27 12.38
C VAL A 316 19.64 -1.55 12.86
N TRP A 317 20.10 -2.73 12.42
CA TRP A 317 19.53 -4.00 12.87
C TRP A 317 19.60 -4.16 14.40
N LYS A 318 20.74 -3.83 15.01
CA LYS A 318 20.91 -3.86 16.47
C LYS A 318 20.13 -2.76 17.18
N LYS A 319 20.12 -1.55 16.62
CA LYS A 319 19.39 -0.38 17.15
C LYS A 319 17.90 -0.64 17.34
N PHE A 320 17.30 -1.45 16.46
CA PHE A 320 15.90 -1.87 16.55
C PHE A 320 15.70 -3.22 17.25
N GLY A 321 16.69 -3.69 18.02
CA GLY A 321 16.59 -4.91 18.81
C GLY A 321 16.34 -6.17 17.97
N CYS A 322 16.87 -6.20 16.74
CA CYS A 322 16.69 -7.29 15.80
C CYS A 322 15.21 -7.58 15.47
N LYS A 323 14.34 -6.57 15.50
CA LYS A 323 12.90 -6.69 15.21
C LYS A 323 12.46 -5.70 14.15
N CYS A 324 11.38 -6.02 13.45
CA CYS A 324 10.69 -5.08 12.58
C CYS A 324 10.06 -3.98 13.43
N PHE A 325 10.38 -2.72 13.13
CA PHE A 325 9.82 -1.59 13.87
C PHE A 325 8.29 -1.56 13.86
N ASN A 326 7.68 -1.87 12.71
CA ASN A 326 6.24 -1.77 12.52
C ASN A 326 5.46 -2.91 13.18
N CYS A 327 5.76 -4.16 12.82
CA CYS A 327 4.98 -5.34 13.25
C CYS A 327 5.65 -6.14 14.38
N LYS A 328 6.81 -5.68 14.88
CA LYS A 328 7.59 -6.28 15.97
C LYS A 328 8.07 -7.73 15.76
N THR A 329 7.85 -8.31 14.57
CA THR A 329 8.36 -9.62 14.17
C THR A 329 9.89 -9.67 14.26
N ASP A 330 10.42 -10.79 14.76
CA ASP A 330 11.85 -11.03 14.83
C ASP A 330 12.51 -11.05 13.44
N LEU A 331 13.66 -10.40 13.37
CA LEU A 331 14.56 -10.35 12.23
C LEU A 331 15.84 -11.09 12.65
N PRO A 332 15.91 -12.43 12.54
CA PRO A 332 16.99 -13.22 13.12
C PRO A 332 18.37 -12.93 12.52
N THR A 333 18.43 -12.30 11.34
CA THR A 333 19.69 -11.90 10.70
C THR A 333 19.54 -10.52 10.04
N VAL A 334 20.65 -9.82 9.82
CA VAL A 334 20.66 -8.56 9.04
C VAL A 334 20.01 -8.74 7.67
N LYS A 335 20.18 -9.90 7.02
CA LYS A 335 19.57 -10.21 5.71
C LYS A 335 18.05 -10.33 5.74
N SER A 336 17.46 -10.60 6.91
CA SER A 336 16.00 -10.63 7.09
C SER A 336 15.38 -9.23 7.18
N MET A 337 16.21 -8.21 7.43
CA MET A 337 15.81 -6.81 7.49
C MET A 337 15.85 -6.17 6.09
N ALA A 338 14.78 -5.46 5.74
CA ALA A 338 14.83 -4.41 4.74
C ALA A 338 15.25 -3.10 5.43
N LEU A 339 16.40 -2.57 5.04
CA LEU A 339 16.90 -1.27 5.51
C LEU A 339 16.10 -0.16 4.81
N ASP A 340 15.21 0.49 5.55
CA ASP A 340 14.26 1.46 4.99
C ASP A 340 14.69 2.91 5.24
N HIS A 341 14.39 3.76 4.25
CA HIS A 341 14.52 5.20 4.40
C HIS A 341 13.37 5.69 5.27
N THR A 342 13.68 6.08 6.52
CA THR A 342 12.67 6.58 7.47
C THR A 342 11.84 7.70 6.83
N ARG A 343 12.53 8.75 6.37
CA ARG A 343 11.95 9.75 5.46
C ARG A 343 12.29 9.37 4.02
N PRO A 344 11.35 9.48 3.06
CA PRO A 344 11.51 8.89 1.75
C PRO A 344 12.55 9.62 0.89
N LEU A 345 13.37 8.86 0.15
CA LEU A 345 14.31 9.39 -0.84
C LEU A 345 13.63 10.25 -1.92
N ALA A 346 12.35 10.01 -2.22
CA ALA A 346 11.58 10.84 -3.14
C ALA A 346 11.46 12.32 -2.68
N LEU A 347 11.69 12.57 -1.39
CA LEU A 347 11.78 13.88 -0.75
C LEU A 347 13.23 14.25 -0.41
N LEU A 348 14.21 13.63 -1.09
CA LEU A 348 15.65 13.92 -0.99
C LEU A 348 16.29 13.56 0.35
N TRP A 349 15.65 12.70 1.14
CA TRP A 349 16.23 12.14 2.36
C TRP A 349 17.04 10.87 2.02
N PRO A 350 18.38 10.91 2.05
CA PRO A 350 19.22 9.74 1.76
C PRO A 350 19.15 8.70 2.88
N LEU A 351 19.61 7.48 2.58
CA LEU A 351 19.78 6.45 3.60
C LEU A 351 20.97 6.77 4.50
N ASP A 352 20.72 6.92 5.79
CA ASP A 352 21.73 7.24 6.81
C ASP A 352 21.42 6.58 8.16
N GLU A 353 22.09 7.01 9.23
CA GLU A 353 21.94 6.49 10.61
C GLU A 353 20.53 6.62 11.21
N THR A 354 19.66 7.39 10.56
CA THR A 354 18.25 7.53 10.93
C THR A 354 17.36 6.46 10.30
N ALA A 355 17.90 5.57 9.46
CA ALA A 355 17.15 4.50 8.78
C ALA A 355 16.39 3.57 9.76
N THR A 356 15.33 2.94 9.24
CA THR A 356 14.42 2.09 10.02
C THR A 356 14.57 0.61 9.63
N ALA A 357 14.54 -0.27 10.62
CA ALA A 357 14.51 -1.71 10.41
C ALA A 357 13.08 -2.21 10.13
N LEU A 358 12.80 -2.71 8.92
CA LEU A 358 11.49 -3.30 8.57
C LEU A 358 11.64 -4.73 8.04
N CYS A 359 10.62 -5.58 8.24
CA CYS A 359 10.52 -6.82 7.50
C CYS A 359 10.09 -6.55 6.04
N GLY A 360 10.30 -7.51 5.14
CA GLY A 360 10.01 -7.34 3.71
C GLY A 360 8.56 -6.94 3.41
N SER A 361 7.57 -7.47 4.14
CA SER A 361 6.16 -7.13 3.97
C SER A 361 5.84 -5.70 4.41
N CYS A 362 6.33 -5.27 5.59
CA CYS A 362 6.14 -3.90 6.06
C CYS A 362 6.85 -2.89 5.18
N ASN A 363 8.06 -3.19 4.70
CA ASN A 363 8.78 -2.31 3.77
C ASN A 363 8.03 -2.15 2.44
N SER A 364 7.54 -3.24 1.85
CA SER A 364 6.69 -3.17 0.65
C SER A 364 5.40 -2.39 0.90
N SER A 365 4.80 -2.51 2.08
CA SER A 365 3.61 -1.75 2.45
C SER A 365 3.93 -0.25 2.57
N LYS A 366 5.00 0.13 3.26
CA LYS A 366 5.41 1.54 3.44
C LYS A 366 5.73 2.21 2.10
N SER A 367 6.50 1.56 1.24
CA SER A 367 6.92 2.09 -0.07
C SER A 367 7.59 3.47 0.06
N ASP A 368 6.99 4.52 -0.51
CA ASP A 368 7.45 5.91 -0.54
C ASP A 368 6.61 6.82 0.36
N ARG A 369 5.74 6.24 1.20
CA ARG A 369 4.94 6.98 2.17
C ARG A 369 5.82 7.63 3.23
N PHE A 370 5.45 8.84 3.63
CA PHE A 370 6.07 9.52 4.75
C PHE A 370 5.72 8.82 6.07
N PRO A 371 6.55 8.89 7.12
CA PRO A 371 6.23 8.29 8.43
C PRO A 371 4.81 8.58 8.92
N SER A 372 4.35 9.84 8.84
CA SER A 372 3.00 10.26 9.23
C SER A 372 1.86 9.56 8.49
N ASP A 373 2.11 9.09 7.27
CA ASP A 373 1.12 8.42 6.42
C ASP A 373 1.10 6.90 6.61
N PHE A 374 1.98 6.36 7.46
CA PHE A 374 2.16 4.93 7.65
C PHE A 374 2.13 4.48 9.11
N TYR A 375 2.71 5.27 10.01
CA TYR A 375 2.78 4.95 11.43
C TYR A 375 1.72 5.70 12.24
N THR A 376 1.30 5.08 13.34
CA THR A 376 0.45 5.74 14.34
C THR A 376 1.23 6.81 15.12
N ALA A 377 0.52 7.74 15.78
CA ALA A 377 1.17 8.76 16.60
C ALA A 377 2.10 8.18 17.69
N ALA A 378 1.70 7.08 18.34
CA ALA A 378 2.53 6.39 19.32
C ALA A 378 3.81 5.82 18.69
N GLN A 379 3.69 5.20 17.51
CA GLN A 379 4.86 4.73 16.75
C GLN A 379 5.74 5.90 16.30
N LEU A 380 5.20 7.06 15.92
CA LEU A 380 6.03 8.21 15.56
C LEU A 380 6.89 8.71 16.74
N ILE A 381 6.35 8.69 17.96
CA ILE A 381 7.10 9.03 19.18
C ILE A 381 8.23 8.01 19.41
N GLU A 382 7.92 6.72 19.36
CA GLU A 382 8.90 5.63 19.51
C GLU A 382 10.01 5.74 18.44
N LEU A 383 9.60 5.97 17.18
CA LEU A 383 10.50 6.12 16.05
C LEU A 383 11.41 7.34 16.20
N GLY A 384 10.88 8.45 16.70
CA GLY A 384 11.67 9.65 16.99
C GLY A 384 12.73 9.39 18.05
N GLY A 385 12.37 8.70 19.14
CA GLY A 385 13.31 8.31 20.19
C GLY A 385 14.43 7.39 19.70
N LEU A 386 14.13 6.45 18.81
CA LEU A 386 15.14 5.58 18.22
C LEU A 386 15.99 6.32 17.19
N THR A 387 15.36 7.00 16.22
CA THR A 387 16.07 7.59 15.06
C THR A 387 16.80 8.88 15.40
N GLY A 388 16.40 9.57 16.47
CA GLY A 388 16.85 10.93 16.79
C GLY A 388 16.15 12.00 15.95
N ILE A 389 15.19 11.64 15.09
CA ILE A 389 14.41 12.60 14.30
C ILE A 389 13.32 13.21 15.19
N PRO A 390 13.21 14.55 15.28
CA PRO A 390 12.14 15.20 16.01
C PRO A 390 10.74 14.77 15.55
N GLY A 391 9.81 14.59 16.49
CA GLY A 391 8.45 14.11 16.18
C GLY A 391 7.67 15.01 15.21
N ASN A 392 7.89 16.33 15.27
CA ASN A 392 7.32 17.28 14.32
C ASN A 392 7.85 17.09 12.89
N GLU A 393 9.11 16.69 12.71
CA GLU A 393 9.65 16.36 11.39
C GLU A 393 9.13 15.02 10.86
N LEU A 394 8.87 14.04 11.73
CA LEU A 394 8.24 12.77 11.34
C LEU A 394 6.75 12.93 11.01
N ALA A 395 6.09 13.94 11.57
CA ALA A 395 4.67 14.23 11.35
C ALA A 395 4.42 15.05 10.06
N ASN A 396 5.41 15.78 9.57
CA ASN A 396 5.24 16.73 8.46
C ASN A 396 6.05 16.31 7.22
N PRO A 397 5.38 15.97 6.09
CA PRO A 397 6.04 15.49 4.88
C PRO A 397 6.80 16.62 4.16
N THR A 398 7.96 16.97 4.70
CA THR A 398 8.86 18.00 4.18
C THR A 398 10.04 17.38 3.45
N PRO A 399 10.51 18.00 2.35
CA PRO A 399 11.74 17.58 1.69
C PRO A 399 12.97 17.95 2.51
N ASN A 400 14.09 17.29 2.18
CA ASN A 400 15.38 17.66 2.73
C ASN A 400 15.80 19.04 2.22
N MET A 401 15.55 20.07 3.04
CA MET A 401 15.84 21.45 2.68
C MET A 401 17.34 21.74 2.53
N GLU A 402 18.21 20.98 3.20
CA GLU A 402 19.66 21.09 3.02
C GLU A 402 20.05 20.75 1.59
N VAL A 403 19.56 19.62 1.07
CA VAL A 403 19.80 19.21 -0.31
C VAL A 403 19.16 20.18 -1.31
N ILE A 404 17.95 20.66 -1.05
CA ILE A 404 17.30 21.66 -1.92
C ILE A 404 18.14 22.93 -2.01
N ASN A 405 18.61 23.45 -0.88
CA ASN A 405 19.41 24.68 -0.84
C ASN A 405 20.76 24.51 -1.56
N GLU A 406 21.44 23.37 -1.35
CA GLU A 406 22.66 23.05 -2.09
C GLU A 406 22.44 22.96 -3.60
N LEU A 407 21.32 22.36 -4.04
CA LEU A 407 20.96 22.30 -5.45
C LEU A 407 20.69 23.69 -6.05
N ILE A 408 20.00 24.56 -5.31
CA ILE A 408 19.76 25.95 -5.74
C ILE A 408 21.08 26.71 -5.88
N GLY A 409 22.02 26.52 -4.96
CA GLY A 409 23.36 27.11 -5.04
C GLY A 409 24.23 26.55 -6.19
N ARG A 410 23.83 25.43 -6.79
CA ARG A 410 24.61 24.68 -7.79
C ARG A 410 23.80 24.34 -9.04
N LEU A 411 22.85 25.19 -9.43
CA LEU A 411 22.02 24.94 -10.63
C LEU A 411 22.87 24.75 -11.90
N ASP A 412 23.93 25.54 -12.07
CA ASP A 412 24.83 25.41 -13.22
C ASP A 412 25.53 24.05 -13.26
N TRP A 413 25.96 23.55 -12.10
CA TRP A 413 26.52 22.20 -12.01
C TRP A 413 25.46 21.13 -12.27
N LEU A 414 24.25 21.29 -11.72
CA LEU A 414 23.15 20.34 -11.91
C LEU A 414 22.83 20.17 -13.40
N PHE A 415 22.64 21.28 -14.10
CA PHE A 415 22.25 21.27 -15.51
C PHE A 415 23.42 21.03 -16.45
N GLY A 416 24.55 21.71 -16.24
CA GLY A 416 25.70 21.64 -17.15
C GLY A 416 26.65 20.47 -16.90
N THR A 417 26.61 19.83 -15.72
CA THR A 417 27.49 18.70 -15.38
C THR A 417 26.72 17.43 -15.06
N PHE A 418 25.85 17.46 -14.05
CA PHE A 418 25.20 16.25 -13.57
C PHE A 418 24.23 15.65 -14.60
N LEU A 419 23.34 16.47 -15.17
CA LEU A 419 22.36 16.03 -16.17
C LEU A 419 22.97 15.73 -17.54
N MET A 420 24.22 16.12 -17.76
CA MET A 420 24.98 15.83 -18.99
C MET A 420 25.73 14.49 -18.95
N LYS A 421 25.70 13.77 -17.82
CA LYS A 421 26.34 12.45 -17.72
C LYS A 421 25.78 11.45 -18.73
N PRO A 422 26.59 10.50 -19.24
CA PRO A 422 26.16 9.52 -20.25
C PRO A 422 24.89 8.75 -19.89
N GLU A 423 24.62 8.48 -18.62
CA GLU A 423 23.42 7.82 -18.13
C GLU A 423 22.18 8.72 -18.10
N MET A 424 22.35 10.03 -17.97
CA MET A 424 21.25 11.01 -17.90
C MET A 424 20.77 11.42 -19.29
N ILE A 425 21.67 11.53 -20.27
CA ILE A 425 21.29 11.85 -21.65
C ILE A 425 20.71 10.65 -22.42
N ARG A 426 20.82 9.43 -21.87
CA ARG A 426 20.28 8.21 -22.51
C ARG A 426 18.77 8.28 -22.69
N VAL A 427 18.34 8.01 -23.92
CA VAL A 427 16.94 7.81 -24.27
C VAL A 427 16.53 6.37 -23.96
N ARG A 428 15.46 6.19 -23.19
CA ARG A 428 14.84 4.90 -22.91
C ARG A 428 13.34 4.98 -23.16
N ASP A 429 12.84 4.15 -24.08
CA ASP A 429 11.44 4.16 -24.51
C ASP A 429 10.95 5.58 -24.92
N GLY A 430 11.76 6.31 -25.68
CA GLY A 430 11.44 7.65 -26.18
C GLY A 430 11.52 8.77 -25.15
N LYS A 431 12.11 8.53 -23.97
CA LYS A 431 12.28 9.55 -22.92
C LYS A 431 13.73 9.70 -22.53
N ILE A 432 14.18 10.94 -22.35
CA ILE A 432 15.51 11.25 -21.82
C ILE A 432 15.51 11.01 -20.30
N THR A 433 16.55 10.35 -19.80
CA THR A 433 16.62 9.97 -18.39
C THR A 433 16.71 11.19 -17.47
N GLY A 434 17.50 12.20 -17.84
CA GLY A 434 17.66 13.46 -17.12
C GLY A 434 16.35 14.23 -16.98
N GLU A 435 15.51 14.24 -18.02
CA GLU A 435 14.17 14.85 -17.97
C GLU A 435 13.29 14.22 -16.89
N LEU A 436 13.36 12.90 -16.73
CA LEU A 436 12.63 12.18 -15.68
C LEU A 436 13.16 12.53 -14.29
N VAL A 437 14.46 12.80 -14.15
CA VAL A 437 15.09 13.24 -12.91
C VAL A 437 14.65 14.66 -12.57
N VAL A 438 14.74 15.62 -13.49
CA VAL A 438 14.28 17.01 -13.28
C VAL A 438 12.83 17.06 -12.83
N LYS A 439 11.95 16.31 -13.50
CA LYS A 439 10.53 16.25 -13.13
C LYS A 439 10.30 15.63 -11.76
N ALA A 440 11.11 14.65 -11.37
CA ALA A 440 11.03 14.08 -10.04
C ALA A 440 11.53 15.07 -8.98
N LEU A 441 12.63 15.78 -9.25
CA LEU A 441 13.17 16.83 -8.38
C LEU A 441 12.16 17.96 -8.19
N GLN A 442 11.49 18.38 -9.26
CA GLN A 442 10.44 19.40 -9.18
C GLN A 442 9.33 19.02 -8.20
N LYS A 443 9.00 17.72 -8.06
CA LYS A 443 8.01 17.29 -7.06
C LYS A 443 8.52 17.44 -5.64
N ALA A 444 9.80 17.15 -5.39
CA ALA A 444 10.40 17.38 -4.09
C ALA A 444 10.46 18.88 -3.77
N PHE A 445 10.85 19.71 -4.74
CA PHE A 445 10.87 21.17 -4.60
C PHE A 445 9.47 21.74 -4.33
N ASN A 446 8.44 21.27 -5.03
CA ASN A 446 7.05 21.67 -4.77
C ASN A 446 6.56 21.34 -3.36
N ALA A 447 7.17 20.35 -2.69
CA ALA A 447 6.84 19.98 -1.32
C ALA A 447 7.55 20.84 -0.27
N ALA A 448 8.45 21.75 -0.67
CA ALA A 448 9.12 22.65 0.24
C ALA A 448 8.12 23.59 0.95
N PRO A 449 8.40 23.99 2.20
CA PRO A 449 7.59 25.00 2.89
C PRO A 449 7.51 26.30 2.06
N GLY A 450 6.29 26.80 1.83
CA GLY A 450 6.07 27.97 0.99
C GLY A 450 5.95 27.68 -0.51
N GLY A 451 6.09 26.42 -0.93
CA GLY A 451 6.05 26.00 -2.33
C GLY A 451 7.43 25.92 -2.98
N SER A 452 7.47 25.71 -4.28
CA SER A 452 8.72 25.50 -5.01
C SER A 452 9.60 26.76 -5.00
N PRO A 453 10.85 26.70 -4.49
CA PRO A 453 11.74 27.86 -4.49
C PRO A 453 12.23 28.22 -5.91
N VAL A 454 12.35 27.22 -6.79
CA VAL A 454 12.76 27.38 -8.19
C VAL A 454 11.90 26.46 -9.05
N ASN A 455 11.56 26.89 -10.28
CA ASN A 455 10.96 26.00 -11.27
C ASN A 455 12.06 25.35 -12.13
N LEU A 456 12.52 24.16 -11.71
CA LEU A 456 13.57 23.39 -12.38
C LEU A 456 13.17 22.94 -13.79
N ILE A 457 11.87 22.82 -14.06
CA ILE A 457 11.36 22.47 -15.40
C ILE A 457 11.62 23.63 -16.36
N ASP A 458 11.24 24.85 -15.97
CA ASP A 458 11.43 26.05 -16.79
C ASP A 458 12.93 26.33 -16.98
N GLU A 459 13.72 26.14 -15.93
CA GLU A 459 15.18 26.30 -15.97
C GLU A 459 15.83 25.34 -16.98
N TYR A 460 15.41 24.06 -16.98
CA TYR A 460 15.91 23.08 -17.94
C TYR A 460 15.54 23.44 -19.38
N GLU A 461 14.30 23.86 -19.63
CA GLU A 461 13.85 24.24 -20.97
C GLU A 461 14.56 25.51 -21.47
N SER A 462 14.75 26.52 -20.61
CA SER A 462 15.47 27.74 -20.95
C SER A 462 16.92 27.44 -21.36
N ARG A 463 17.62 26.59 -20.61
CA ARG A 463 19.01 26.21 -20.92
C ARG A 463 19.11 25.42 -22.23
N ARG A 464 18.17 24.50 -22.48
CA ARG A 464 18.12 23.77 -23.76
C ARG A 464 17.86 24.67 -24.97
N GLN A 465 17.04 25.70 -24.81
CA GLN A 465 16.77 26.67 -25.86
C GLN A 465 17.95 27.63 -26.10
N SER A 466 18.83 27.79 -25.10
CA SER A 466 20.03 28.63 -25.20
C SER A 466 21.21 27.91 -25.88
N GLU A 467 21.18 26.58 -25.93
CA GLU A 467 22.19 25.71 -26.56
C GLU A 467 21.79 25.20 -27.96
N ALA A 468 20.55 25.48 -28.39
CA ALA A 468 20.01 25.16 -29.72
C ALA A 468 20.04 26.40 -30.63
#